data_AF-A0A1G3ABW2-F1
#
_entry.id   AF-A0A1G3ABW2-F1
#
_cell.length_a   1.000
_cell.length_b   1.000
_cell.length_c   1.000
_cell.angle_alpha   90.00
_cell.angle_beta   90.00
_cell.angle_gamma   90.00
#
_symmetry.space_group_name_H-M   'P 1'
#
loop_
_entity.id
_entity.type
_entity.pdbx_description
1 polymer ?
#
loop_
_entity_poly.entity_id
_entity_poly.type
_entity_poly.pdbx_seq_one_letter_code
_entity_poly.pdbx_strand_id
1 'polypeptide(L)'
;MKTKRRKAITKMNTKELALETAEFDREFICDTFEEPDVEAQKRWRRVKRGRPKIGQGVQVIALSLEKGILARGDALAKKLKISRAALITRGLKAVLGEYTGM
;
A
#
# COMPACT_ATOMS: atom_id res chain seq x y z
N MET A 1 -33.33 -22.98 7.23
CA MET A 1 -33.56 -21.90 8.23
C MET A 1 -33.15 -20.57 7.59
N LYS A 2 -34.03 -19.56 7.59
CA LYS A 2 -33.73 -18.27 6.96
C LYS A 2 -32.74 -17.50 7.85
N THR A 3 -31.52 -17.25 7.36
CA THR A 3 -30.50 -16.46 8.04
C THR A 3 -31.01 -15.03 8.19
N LYS A 4 -31.20 -14.58 9.44
CA LYS A 4 -31.66 -13.23 9.76
C LYS A 4 -30.61 -12.22 9.25
N ARG A 5 -31.00 -11.31 8.35
CA ARG A 5 -30.08 -10.29 7.81
C ARG A 5 -29.56 -9.42 8.95
N ARG A 6 -28.24 -9.35 9.11
CA ARG A 6 -27.58 -8.46 10.08
C ARG A 6 -27.78 -7.01 9.66
N LYS A 7 -27.87 -6.11 10.64
CA LYS A 7 -27.89 -4.65 10.40
C LYS A 7 -26.56 -4.22 9.77
N ALA A 8 -26.57 -3.13 9.00
CA ALA A 8 -25.32 -2.50 8.56
C ALA A 8 -24.59 -1.93 9.78
N ILE A 9 -23.25 -2.03 9.81
CA ILE A 9 -22.39 -1.57 10.92
C ILE A 9 -22.66 -0.10 11.26
N THR A 10 -22.91 0.74 10.25
CA THR A 10 -23.22 2.17 10.40
C THR A 10 -24.56 2.47 11.10
N LYS A 11 -25.40 1.46 11.30
CA LYS A 11 -26.72 1.57 11.93
C LYS A 11 -26.79 0.82 13.28
N MET A 12 -25.68 0.29 13.77
CA MET A 12 -25.62 -0.42 15.05
C MET A 12 -25.41 0.56 16.20
N ASN A 13 -25.97 0.24 17.37
CA ASN A 13 -25.68 0.97 18.61
C ASN A 13 -24.37 0.47 19.25
N THR A 14 -23.88 1.15 20.27
CA THR A 14 -22.60 0.82 20.94
C THR A 14 -22.54 -0.61 21.48
N LYS A 15 -23.65 -1.14 22.01
CA LYS A 15 -23.71 -2.52 22.53
C LYS A 15 -23.69 -3.55 21.41
N GLU A 16 -24.40 -3.27 20.32
CA GLU A 16 -24.40 -4.11 19.11
C GLU A 16 -23.00 -4.14 18.46
N LEU A 17 -22.33 -2.98 18.40
CA LEU A 17 -20.96 -2.89 17.90
C LEU A 17 -19.97 -3.66 18.77
N ALA A 18 -20.05 -3.51 20.10
CA ALA A 18 -19.19 -4.25 21.02
C ALA A 18 -19.35 -5.76 20.89
N LEU A 19 -20.59 -6.25 20.68
CA LEU A 19 -20.85 -7.68 20.43
C LEU A 19 -20.31 -8.14 19.07
N GLU A 20 -20.42 -7.32 18.02
CA GLU A 20 -19.91 -7.66 16.69
C GLU A 20 -18.37 -7.65 16.66
N THR A 21 -17.70 -6.81 17.46
CA THR A 21 -16.24 -6.71 17.51
C THR A 21 -15.59 -7.53 18.63
N ALA A 22 -16.36 -8.18 19.49
CA ALA A 22 -15.85 -8.95 20.64
C ALA A 22 -14.80 -10.00 20.25
N GLU A 23 -14.83 -10.50 19.01
CA GLU A 23 -13.85 -11.46 18.51
C GLU A 23 -12.42 -10.89 18.41
N PHE A 24 -12.27 -9.57 18.30
CA PHE A 24 -11.00 -8.85 18.18
C PHE A 24 -10.42 -8.39 19.52
N ASP A 25 -11.22 -8.42 20.60
CA ASP A 25 -10.78 -8.08 21.96
C ASP A 25 -9.97 -9.22 22.63
N ARG A 26 -9.73 -10.30 21.88
CA ARG A 26 -8.91 -11.43 22.32
C ARG A 26 -7.42 -11.06 22.24
N GLU A 27 -6.73 -11.10 23.38
CA GLU A 27 -5.29 -10.86 23.44
C GLU A 27 -4.52 -12.01 22.75
N PHE A 28 -3.67 -11.62 21.78
CA PHE A 28 -2.58 -12.41 21.19
C PHE A 28 -2.89 -13.88 20.82
N ILE A 29 -3.66 -14.08 19.73
CA ILE A 29 -4.02 -15.41 19.21
C ILE A 29 -2.93 -16.00 18.29
N CYS A 30 -1.66 -16.02 18.72
CA CYS A 30 -0.57 -16.57 17.89
C CYS A 30 -0.73 -18.08 17.61
N ASP A 31 -1.42 -18.80 18.49
CA ASP A 31 -1.56 -20.26 18.41
C ASP A 31 -2.59 -20.70 17.35
N THR A 32 -3.41 -19.79 16.80
CA THR A 32 -4.34 -20.11 15.69
C THR A 32 -3.76 -19.82 14.31
N PHE A 33 -2.52 -19.33 14.22
CA PHE A 33 -1.88 -19.09 12.94
C PHE A 33 -1.39 -20.41 12.37
N GLU A 34 -1.90 -20.77 11.20
CA GLU A 34 -1.48 -21.95 10.45
C GLU A 34 -0.72 -21.56 9.19
N GLU A 35 -0.01 -22.52 8.60
CA GLU A 35 0.57 -22.33 7.28
C GLU A 35 -0.55 -22.01 6.27
N PRO A 36 -0.34 -20.99 5.42
CA PRO A 36 -1.36 -20.59 4.47
C PRO A 36 -1.62 -21.72 3.46
N ASP A 37 -2.87 -22.14 3.35
CA ASP A 37 -3.31 -23.08 2.31
C ASP A 37 -3.05 -22.54 0.88
N VAL A 38 -3.06 -23.43 -0.10
CA VAL A 38 -2.78 -23.17 -1.52
C VAL A 38 -3.59 -21.98 -2.05
N GLU A 39 -4.85 -21.81 -1.65
CA GLU A 39 -5.65 -20.66 -2.05
C GLU A 39 -5.16 -19.34 -1.42
N ALA A 40 -4.81 -19.37 -0.14
CA ALA A 40 -4.25 -18.21 0.55
C ALA A 40 -2.91 -17.80 -0.08
N GLN A 41 -2.05 -18.78 -0.39
CA GLN A 41 -0.81 -18.54 -1.12
C GLN A 41 -1.04 -17.93 -2.50
N LYS A 42 -2.04 -18.42 -3.26
CA LYS A 42 -2.41 -17.85 -4.56
C LYS A 42 -2.90 -16.40 -4.41
N ARG A 43 -3.68 -16.08 -3.38
CA ARG A 43 -4.09 -14.69 -3.08
C ARG A 43 -2.89 -13.80 -2.75
N TRP A 44 -1.98 -14.28 -1.90
CA TRP A 44 -0.74 -13.58 -1.55
C TRP A 44 0.17 -13.30 -2.76
N ARG A 45 0.31 -14.26 -3.67
CA ARG A 45 1.10 -14.10 -4.91
C ARG A 45 0.52 -13.07 -5.89
N ARG A 46 -0.80 -12.83 -5.84
CA ARG A 46 -1.49 -11.85 -6.68
C ARG A 46 -1.34 -10.41 -6.17
N VAL A 47 -0.95 -10.22 -4.91
CA VAL A 47 -0.69 -8.89 -4.36
C VAL A 47 0.58 -8.32 -4.97
N LYS A 48 0.47 -7.23 -5.74
CA LYS A 48 1.62 -6.53 -6.32
C LYS A 48 2.42 -5.85 -5.19
N ARG A 49 3.59 -6.42 -4.86
CA ARG A 49 4.55 -5.78 -3.94
C ARG A 49 5.16 -4.55 -4.63
N GLY A 50 5.10 -3.42 -3.94
CA GLY A 50 5.06 -2.08 -4.53
C GLY A 50 6.36 -1.42 -5.03
N ARG A 51 7.27 -2.09 -5.76
CA ARG A 51 8.29 -1.34 -6.55
C ARG A 51 8.80 -2.08 -7.80
N PRO A 52 9.13 -1.35 -8.89
CA PRO A 52 9.63 -1.94 -10.14
C PRO A 52 10.98 -2.63 -9.94
N LYS A 53 11.11 -3.86 -10.44
CA LYS A 53 12.36 -4.64 -10.51
C LYS A 53 13.03 -4.50 -11.89
N ILE A 54 13.30 -3.28 -12.34
CA ILE A 54 13.89 -3.07 -13.67
C ILE A 54 15.36 -2.67 -13.50
N GLY A 55 16.29 -3.29 -14.24
CA GLY A 55 17.73 -3.02 -14.18
C GLY A 55 18.47 -3.80 -13.07
N GLN A 56 19.48 -3.18 -12.46
CA GLN A 56 20.35 -3.79 -11.42
C GLN A 56 19.71 -3.88 -10.02
N GLY A 57 18.39 -3.72 -9.92
CA GLY A 57 17.66 -3.70 -8.65
C GLY A 57 17.42 -2.29 -8.11
N VAL A 58 17.09 -2.19 -6.82
CA VAL A 58 16.70 -0.94 -6.15
C VAL A 58 17.44 -0.83 -4.82
N GLN A 59 18.17 0.27 -4.62
CA GLN A 59 18.67 0.68 -3.32
C GLN A 59 17.76 1.76 -2.73
N VAL A 60 17.33 1.58 -1.47
CA VAL A 60 16.54 2.57 -0.75
C VAL A 60 17.49 3.51 -0.02
N ILE A 61 17.34 4.81 -0.26
CA ILE A 61 18.09 5.85 0.42
C ILE A 61 17.13 6.77 1.18
N ALA A 62 17.53 7.21 2.38
CA ALA A 62 16.84 8.27 3.11
C ALA A 62 17.51 9.61 2.77
N LEU A 63 16.72 10.62 2.43
CA LEU A 63 17.22 11.96 2.12
C LEU A 63 16.21 13.00 2.59
N SER A 64 16.71 14.14 3.03
CA SER A 64 15.90 15.28 3.47
C SER A 64 15.73 16.27 2.33
N LEU A 65 14.50 16.70 2.06
CA LEU A 65 14.17 17.74 1.08
C LEU A 65 13.39 18.86 1.75
N GLU A 66 13.52 20.07 1.21
CA GLU A 66 12.64 21.19 1.57
C GLU A 66 11.17 20.80 1.27
N LYS A 67 10.26 21.13 2.19
CA LYS A 67 8.86 20.68 2.15
C LYS A 67 8.11 21.20 0.91
N GLY A 68 8.34 22.46 0.53
CA GLY A 68 7.76 23.07 -0.67
C GLY A 68 8.23 22.39 -1.96
N ILE A 69 9.51 22.04 -2.07
CA ILE A 69 10.04 21.27 -3.20
C ILE A 69 9.36 19.90 -3.28
N LEU A 70 9.22 19.20 -2.15
CA LEU A 70 8.56 17.90 -2.10
C LEU A 70 7.09 17.99 -2.57
N ALA A 71 6.35 19.00 -2.09
CA ALA A 71 4.96 19.22 -2.48
C ALA A 71 4.82 19.53 -3.99
N ARG A 72 5.72 20.35 -4.55
CA ARG A 72 5.75 20.64 -5.99
C ARG A 72 6.08 19.39 -6.80
N GLY A 73 7.01 18.56 -6.33
CA GLY A 73 7.35 17.28 -6.94
C GLY A 73 6.15 16.33 -6.99
N ASP A 74 5.40 16.23 -5.90
CA ASP A 74 4.20 15.39 -5.83
C ASP A 74 3.09 15.86 -6.78
N ALA A 75 2.85 17.17 -6.84
CA ALA A 75 1.89 17.76 -7.76
C ALA A 75 2.27 17.47 -9.23
N LEU A 76 3.55 17.59 -9.57
CA LEU A 76 4.04 17.30 -10.92
C LEU A 76 3.92 15.80 -11.27
N ALA A 77 4.30 14.91 -10.36
CA ALA A 77 4.17 13.47 -10.56
C ALA A 77 2.71 13.07 -10.83
N LYS A 78 1.76 13.65 -10.08
CA LYS A 78 0.32 13.45 -10.28
C LYS A 78 -0.15 13.97 -11.65
N LYS A 79 0.27 15.17 -12.06
CA LYS A 79 -0.06 15.75 -13.37
C LYS A 79 0.42 14.86 -14.53
N LEU A 80 1.61 14.27 -14.38
CA LEU A 80 2.23 13.38 -15.37
C LEU A 80 1.72 11.91 -15.27
N LYS A 81 0.87 11.59 -14.29
CA LYS A 81 0.38 10.23 -14.01
C LYS A 81 1.52 9.21 -13.81
N ILE A 82 2.63 9.63 -13.19
CA ILE A 82 3.77 8.76 -12.84
C ILE A 82 3.99 8.75 -11.34
N SER A 83 4.74 7.77 -10.83
CA SER A 83 5.12 7.74 -9.42
C SER A 83 6.15 8.82 -9.10
N ARG A 84 6.20 9.26 -7.83
CA ARG A 84 7.27 10.14 -7.32
C ARG A 84 8.66 9.58 -7.64
N ALA A 85 8.85 8.27 -7.44
CA ALA A 85 10.11 7.60 -7.74
C ALA A 85 10.47 7.72 -9.23
N ALA A 86 9.52 7.54 -10.14
CA ALA A 86 9.75 7.70 -11.58
C ALA A 86 10.11 9.16 -11.96
N LEU A 87 9.47 10.15 -11.33
CA LEU A 87 9.82 11.56 -11.53
C LEU A 87 11.26 11.84 -11.07
N ILE A 88 11.63 11.37 -9.87
CA ILE A 88 12.99 11.55 -9.32
C ILE A 88 14.02 10.86 -10.21
N THR A 89 13.77 9.62 -10.63
CA THR A 89 14.65 8.91 -11.57
C THR A 89 14.81 9.68 -12.89
N ARG A 90 13.71 10.20 -13.45
CA ARG A 90 13.78 10.99 -14.69
C ARG A 90 14.62 12.25 -14.51
N GLY A 91 14.46 12.96 -13.39
CA GLY A 91 15.27 14.14 -13.06
C GLY A 91 16.74 13.81 -12.90
N LEU A 92 17.06 12.73 -12.18
CA LEU A 92 18.43 12.28 -11.96
C LEU A 92 19.11 11.89 -13.28
N LYS A 93 18.42 11.13 -14.14
CA LYS A 93 18.92 10.79 -15.49
C LYS A 93 19.23 12.02 -16.33
N ALA A 94 18.38 13.05 -16.26
CA ALA A 94 18.63 14.30 -16.96
C ALA A 94 19.88 15.02 -16.45
N VAL A 95 20.11 15.04 -15.14
CA VAL A 95 21.33 15.63 -14.54
C VAL A 95 22.59 14.84 -14.88
N LEU A 96 22.48 13.51 -14.96
CA LEU A 96 23.58 12.62 -15.36
C LEU A 96 23.85 12.63 -16.88
N GLY A 97 23.07 13.36 -17.67
CA GLY A 97 23.22 13.42 -19.13
C GLY A 97 22.71 12.18 -19.87
N GLU A 98 21.96 11.30 -19.20
CA GLU A 98 21.40 10.05 -19.76
C GLU A 98 20.09 10.28 -20.55
N TYR A 99 19.74 11.53 -20.87
CA TYR A 99 18.46 11.85 -21.49
C TYR A 99 18.56 11.88 -23.03
N THR A 100 18.10 10.81 -23.67
CA THR A 100 17.97 10.71 -25.14
C THR A 100 16.54 11.07 -25.57
N GLY A 101 16.27 12.32 -25.97
CA GLY A 101 15.03 12.77 -26.68
C GLY A 101 13.71 12.70 -25.86
N MET A 102 12.63 13.47 -26.04
CA MET A 102 11.96 13.99 -27.25
C MET A 102 11.86 12.97 -28.38
#